data_AF-A0A959VEM8-F1
#
_entry.id   AF-A0A959VEM8-F1
#
_cell.length_a   1.000
_cell.length_b   1.000
_cell.length_c   1.000
_cell.angle_alpha   90.00
_cell.angle_beta   90.00
_cell.angle_gamma   90.00
#
_symmetry.space_group_name_H-M   'P 1'
#
loop_
_entity.id
_entity.type
_entity.pdbx_description
1 polymer ?
#
loop_
_entity_poly.entity_id
_entity_poly.type
_entity_poly.pdbx_seq_one_letter_code
_entity_poly.pdbx_strand_id
1 'polypeptide(L)'
;MKGKDTFTMSEISELRSLINERINSDRSRQKGIRAKMRRIGFYGSDDFGITDLQPSDFEMLISSGRLKVIGKTNKPPTALEPVTKDTIKQTVTGKANGSFKLFDPSKHSSNDIPDNPGNYIVCLKEGKKLPNIGVDYTMKTYQGLNVIYTGIAGKSLRKRDYRQHFTGNNAGSSTLRKSIGSLFGFPKIPRDKDPNNVKTKFKELDEIRLSEWMQSNLILFYKSNLNPETLENELIDELNPPLNLSKNRNIINKEFRSKLSDLRSKK
;
A
#
# COMPACT_ATOMS: atom_id res chain seq x y z
N MET A 1 -33.01 -5.61 -6.20
CA MET A 1 -31.54 -5.70 -6.28
C MET A 1 -31.13 -7.15 -6.49
N LYS A 2 -29.95 -7.34 -7.08
CA LYS A 2 -29.30 -8.59 -7.47
C LYS A 2 -28.01 -8.81 -6.68
N GLY A 3 -27.37 -7.72 -6.26
CA GLY A 3 -26.33 -7.69 -5.25
C GLY A 3 -26.86 -7.29 -3.87
N LYS A 4 -25.98 -6.70 -3.06
CA LYS A 4 -26.27 -6.10 -1.76
C LYS A 4 -26.02 -4.59 -1.78
N ASP A 5 -26.63 -3.86 -0.85
CA ASP A 5 -26.38 -2.43 -0.62
C ASP A 5 -25.40 -2.19 0.53
N THR A 6 -25.21 -3.20 1.38
CA THR A 6 -24.48 -3.10 2.64
C THR A 6 -23.17 -3.88 2.55
N PHE A 7 -22.05 -3.17 2.75
CA PHE A 7 -20.70 -3.70 2.58
C PHE A 7 -19.84 -3.42 3.82
N THR A 8 -18.83 -4.24 4.03
CA THR A 8 -17.77 -3.95 5.01
C THR A 8 -16.77 -2.93 4.44
N MET A 9 -15.97 -2.29 5.30
CA MET A 9 -14.94 -1.34 4.85
C MET A 9 -13.89 -1.98 3.92
N SER A 10 -13.55 -3.26 4.13
CA SER A 10 -12.66 -4.02 3.24
C SER A 10 -13.28 -4.21 1.86
N GLU A 11 -14.56 -4.59 1.78
CA GLU A 11 -15.27 -4.75 0.51
C GLU A 11 -15.42 -3.42 -0.25
N ILE A 12 -15.69 -2.31 0.44
CA ILE A 12 -15.69 -0.96 -0.18
C ILE A 12 -14.29 -0.61 -0.70
N SER A 13 -13.22 -0.94 0.02
CA SER A 13 -11.84 -0.72 -0.43
C SER A 13 -11.51 -1.56 -1.67
N GLU A 14 -11.93 -2.83 -1.71
CA GLU A 14 -11.75 -3.71 -2.87
C GLU A 14 -12.54 -3.21 -4.09
N LEU A 15 -13.80 -2.79 -3.89
CA LEU A 15 -14.64 -2.21 -4.95
C LEU A 15 -14.02 -0.91 -5.50
N ARG A 16 -13.55 0.00 -4.64
CA ARG A 16 -12.79 1.20 -5.06
C ARG A 16 -11.59 0.82 -5.92
N SER A 17 -10.81 -0.20 -5.54
CA SER A 17 -9.67 -0.68 -6.32
C SER A 17 -10.10 -1.22 -7.69
N LEU A 18 -11.13 -2.07 -7.74
CA LEU A 18 -11.63 -2.66 -8.98
C LEU A 18 -12.20 -1.62 -9.95
N ILE A 19 -12.94 -0.62 -9.46
CA ILE A 19 -13.49 0.46 -10.28
C ILE A 19 -12.36 1.30 -10.90
N ASN A 20 -11.32 1.62 -10.11
CA ASN A 20 -10.12 2.31 -10.62
C ASN A 20 -9.28 1.44 -11.58
N GLU A 21 -9.27 0.11 -11.42
CA GLU A 21 -8.67 -0.80 -12.41
C GLU A 21 -9.48 -0.81 -13.72
N ARG A 22 -10.82 -0.80 -13.64
CA ARG A 22 -11.75 -0.84 -14.78
C ARG A 22 -11.52 0.29 -15.76
N ILE A 23 -11.49 1.53 -15.27
CA ILE A 23 -11.37 2.74 -16.11
C ILE A 23 -10.03 2.83 -16.87
N ASN A 24 -8.99 2.14 -16.38
CA ASN A 24 -7.64 2.12 -16.97
C ASN A 24 -7.37 0.84 -17.79
N SER A 25 -8.39 0.01 -18.04
CA SER A 25 -8.27 -1.30 -18.68
C SER A 25 -8.97 -1.38 -20.03
N ASP A 26 -8.50 -2.25 -20.92
CA ASP A 26 -9.15 -2.58 -22.18
C ASP A 26 -10.50 -3.30 -21.98
N ARG A 27 -11.34 -3.36 -23.03
CA ARG A 27 -12.69 -3.95 -22.98
C ARG A 27 -12.71 -5.42 -22.51
N SER A 28 -11.69 -6.22 -22.82
CA SER A 28 -11.61 -7.63 -22.42
C SER A 28 -11.33 -7.73 -20.91
N ARG A 29 -10.32 -7.02 -20.44
CA ARG A 29 -9.97 -6.95 -19.01
C ARG A 29 -11.09 -6.34 -18.15
N GLN A 30 -11.79 -5.32 -18.66
CA GLN A 30 -12.98 -4.75 -18.01
C GLN A 30 -14.11 -5.77 -17.78
N LYS A 31 -14.25 -6.81 -18.62
CA LYS A 31 -15.22 -7.91 -18.39
C LYS A 31 -14.85 -8.72 -17.15
N GLY A 32 -13.56 -9.06 -17.00
CA GLY A 32 -13.04 -9.78 -15.84
C GLY A 32 -13.14 -8.99 -14.54
N ILE A 33 -12.84 -7.68 -14.59
CA ILE A 33 -12.96 -6.78 -13.43
C ILE A 33 -14.41 -6.66 -12.95
N ARG A 34 -15.37 -6.46 -13.87
CA ARG A 34 -16.81 -6.47 -13.54
C ARG A 34 -17.27 -7.81 -12.96
N ALA A 35 -16.69 -8.93 -13.38
CA ALA A 35 -16.97 -10.23 -12.77
C ALA A 35 -16.47 -10.32 -11.31
N LYS A 36 -15.31 -9.73 -10.98
CA LYS A 36 -14.84 -9.63 -9.58
C LYS A 36 -15.78 -8.78 -8.72
N MET A 37 -16.17 -7.59 -9.21
CA MET A 37 -17.11 -6.69 -8.50
C MET A 37 -18.44 -7.39 -8.15
N ARG A 38 -18.96 -8.21 -9.07
CA ARG A 38 -20.17 -9.00 -8.85
C ARG A 38 -20.01 -10.10 -7.79
N ARG A 39 -18.82 -10.70 -7.63
CA ARG A 39 -18.56 -11.68 -6.56
C ARG A 39 -18.56 -11.06 -5.17
N ILE A 40 -18.16 -9.80 -5.05
CA ILE A 40 -18.29 -9.01 -3.83
C ILE A 40 -19.77 -8.63 -3.56
N GLY A 41 -20.65 -8.84 -4.54
CA GLY A 41 -22.07 -8.55 -4.45
C GLY A 41 -22.46 -7.15 -4.93
N PHE A 42 -21.64 -6.49 -5.77
CA PHE A 42 -21.94 -5.16 -6.29
C PHE A 42 -22.26 -5.16 -7.79
N TYR A 43 -23.44 -4.65 -8.17
CA TYR A 43 -23.95 -4.62 -9.54
C TYR A 43 -24.38 -3.20 -9.96
N GLY A 44 -23.42 -2.34 -10.34
CA GLY A 44 -23.65 -0.92 -10.70
C GLY A 44 -24.87 -0.64 -11.60
N SER A 45 -25.02 -1.36 -12.71
CA SER A 45 -26.16 -1.17 -13.62
C SER A 45 -27.46 -1.76 -13.08
N ASP A 46 -27.43 -3.02 -12.61
CA ASP A 46 -28.63 -3.77 -12.24
C ASP A 46 -29.27 -3.25 -10.93
N ASP A 47 -28.46 -2.73 -10.00
CA ASP A 47 -28.91 -2.26 -8.67
C ASP A 47 -28.99 -0.74 -8.54
N PHE A 48 -28.15 0.00 -9.26
CA PHE A 48 -28.01 1.44 -9.07
C PHE A 48 -28.33 2.28 -10.32
N GLY A 49 -28.54 1.64 -11.48
CA GLY A 49 -28.83 2.29 -12.76
C GLY A 49 -27.59 2.83 -13.48
N ILE A 50 -26.38 2.51 -13.02
CA ILE A 50 -25.13 3.13 -13.50
C ILE A 50 -24.41 2.20 -14.50
N THR A 51 -24.52 2.53 -15.78
CA THR A 51 -24.01 1.73 -16.90
C THR A 51 -22.49 1.84 -17.08
N ASP A 52 -21.91 3.03 -16.89
CA ASP A 52 -20.45 3.27 -16.95
C ASP A 52 -19.90 3.88 -15.65
N LEU A 53 -20.08 3.17 -14.54
CA LEU A 53 -19.69 3.56 -13.18
C LEU A 53 -18.26 4.12 -13.05
N GLN A 54 -18.15 5.43 -12.88
CA GLN A 54 -16.91 6.13 -12.54
C GLN A 54 -16.62 6.07 -11.03
N PRO A 55 -15.39 6.35 -10.59
CA PRO A 55 -15.08 6.45 -9.16
C PRO A 55 -15.96 7.46 -8.42
N SER A 56 -16.28 8.60 -9.05
CA SER A 56 -17.19 9.63 -8.51
C SER A 56 -18.59 9.10 -8.23
N ASP A 57 -19.11 8.29 -9.14
CA ASP A 57 -20.46 7.71 -9.03
C ASP A 57 -20.54 6.73 -7.85
N PHE A 58 -19.46 5.97 -7.64
CA PHE A 58 -19.36 5.04 -6.52
C PHE A 58 -19.28 5.77 -5.16
N GLU A 59 -18.51 6.86 -5.08
CA GLU A 59 -18.50 7.71 -3.87
C GLU A 59 -19.85 8.40 -3.65
N MET A 60 -20.55 8.83 -4.72
CA MET A 60 -21.90 9.39 -4.63
C MET A 60 -22.93 8.39 -4.11
N LEU A 61 -22.81 7.10 -4.48
CA LEU A 61 -23.64 6.05 -3.90
C LEU A 61 -23.40 5.86 -2.39
N ILE A 62 -22.16 6.00 -1.93
CA ILE A 62 -21.81 5.93 -0.50
C ILE A 62 -22.32 7.18 0.24
N SER A 63 -22.06 8.39 -0.27
CA SER A 63 -22.43 9.63 0.40
C SER A 63 -23.95 9.89 0.43
N SER A 64 -24.69 9.41 -0.58
CA SER A 64 -26.16 9.41 -0.59
C SER A 64 -26.79 8.30 0.28
N GLY A 65 -26.00 7.43 0.91
CA GLY A 65 -26.50 6.30 1.71
C GLY A 65 -27.14 5.17 0.89
N ARG A 66 -27.11 5.23 -0.45
CA ARG A 66 -27.53 4.13 -1.34
C ARG A 66 -26.62 2.91 -1.23
N LEU A 67 -25.36 3.12 -0.84
CA LEU A 67 -24.45 2.09 -0.33
C LEU A 67 -24.20 2.35 1.16
N LYS A 68 -24.49 1.35 1.99
CA LYS A 68 -24.27 1.36 3.43
C LYS A 68 -22.94 0.68 3.74
N VAL A 69 -22.20 1.19 4.72
CA VAL A 69 -20.91 0.61 5.12
C VAL A 69 -20.90 0.27 6.61
N ILE A 70 -20.52 -0.96 6.96
CA ILE A 70 -20.61 -1.51 8.32
C ILE A 70 -19.24 -1.95 8.88
N GLY A 71 -19.08 -1.76 10.19
CA GLY A 71 -17.85 -1.99 10.95
C GLY A 71 -17.46 -0.76 11.79
N LYS A 72 -17.33 -0.95 13.12
CA LYS A 72 -16.96 0.06 14.14
C LYS A 72 -15.77 0.96 13.70
N THR A 73 -15.63 2.28 13.93
CA THR A 73 -16.43 3.50 14.24
C THR A 73 -15.39 4.67 14.41
N ASN A 74 -15.65 5.99 14.48
CA ASN A 74 -16.86 6.83 14.61
C ASN A 74 -16.63 8.28 14.08
N LYS A 75 -17.70 9.10 14.05
CA LYS A 75 -17.81 10.55 13.74
C LYS A 75 -17.60 11.03 12.27
N PRO A 76 -18.44 11.96 11.76
CA PRO A 76 -18.43 12.38 10.35
C PRO A 76 -17.51 13.59 10.09
N PRO A 77 -17.13 13.86 8.82
CA PRO A 77 -16.47 15.09 8.43
C PRO A 77 -17.41 16.29 8.62
N THR A 78 -16.94 17.31 9.33
CA THR A 78 -17.59 18.62 9.41
C THR A 78 -17.65 19.27 8.02
N ALA A 79 -18.62 20.15 7.79
CA ALA A 79 -19.00 20.68 6.49
C ALA A 79 -17.85 21.23 5.63
N LEU A 80 -17.99 21.04 4.31
CA LEU A 80 -17.16 21.65 3.28
C LEU A 80 -17.49 23.15 3.15
N GLU A 81 -16.51 24.02 3.29
CA GLU A 81 -16.58 25.36 2.72
C GLU A 81 -16.26 25.31 1.21
N PRO A 82 -16.88 26.18 0.38
CA PRO A 82 -16.78 26.09 -1.07
C PRO A 82 -15.47 26.68 -1.61
N VAL A 83 -14.63 25.84 -2.21
CA VAL A 83 -13.45 26.30 -2.96
C VAL A 83 -13.87 26.76 -4.35
N THR A 84 -13.78 28.07 -4.60
CA THR A 84 -14.00 28.71 -5.92
C THR A 84 -12.83 28.44 -6.87
N LYS A 85 -13.07 28.61 -8.18
CA LYS A 85 -12.23 28.02 -9.25
C LYS A 85 -10.93 28.78 -9.60
N ASP A 86 -10.60 29.85 -8.90
CA ASP A 86 -9.60 30.83 -9.34
C ASP A 86 -8.24 30.74 -8.62
N THR A 87 -7.57 29.58 -8.69
CA THR A 87 -6.10 29.53 -8.51
C THR A 87 -5.41 28.42 -9.32
N ILE A 88 -5.63 28.39 -10.64
CA ILE A 88 -4.70 27.72 -11.57
C ILE A 88 -3.95 28.80 -12.35
N LYS A 89 -2.81 29.25 -11.81
CA LYS A 89 -1.60 29.75 -12.50
C LYS A 89 -0.58 30.28 -11.49
N GLN A 90 0.70 30.16 -11.85
CA GLN A 90 1.89 30.44 -11.02
C GLN A 90 2.09 29.39 -9.88
N THR A 91 3.28 28.86 -9.60
CA THR A 91 4.62 29.24 -10.08
C THR A 91 5.51 27.99 -10.28
N VAL A 92 6.37 28.02 -11.29
CA VAL A 92 7.53 27.12 -11.39
C VAL A 92 8.62 27.63 -10.43
N THR A 93 9.49 26.72 -9.96
CA THR A 93 10.55 26.90 -8.93
C THR A 93 10.06 26.85 -7.47
N GLY A 94 10.68 25.99 -6.64
CA GLY A 94 10.35 25.87 -5.21
C GLY A 94 10.87 24.59 -4.53
N LYS A 95 11.76 24.76 -3.55
CA LYS A 95 12.43 23.70 -2.76
C LYS A 95 11.46 22.74 -2.03
N ALA A 96 11.78 21.44 -1.99
CA ALA A 96 11.01 20.42 -1.27
C ALA A 96 11.25 20.40 0.26
N ASN A 97 10.95 21.52 0.94
CA ASN A 97 11.07 21.70 2.40
C ASN A 97 9.97 20.99 3.22
N GLY A 98 9.36 19.91 2.71
CA GLY A 98 8.35 19.14 3.44
C GLY A 98 8.97 18.19 4.48
N SER A 99 8.36 18.11 5.66
CA SER A 99 8.48 16.95 6.55
C SER A 99 7.77 15.73 5.95
N PHE A 100 8.03 14.52 6.46
CA PHE A 100 7.27 13.34 6.03
C PHE A 100 5.84 13.39 6.59
N LYS A 101 4.87 13.08 5.73
CA LYS A 101 3.45 12.99 6.07
C LYS A 101 3.09 11.57 6.50
N LEU A 102 2.33 11.44 7.59
CA LEU A 102 1.83 10.16 8.08
C LEU A 102 0.71 9.61 7.19
N PHE A 103 0.75 8.30 6.97
CA PHE A 103 -0.26 7.53 6.28
C PHE A 103 -0.54 6.22 7.04
N ASP A 104 -1.76 6.08 7.55
CA ASP A 104 -2.24 4.84 8.18
C ASP A 104 -3.03 4.03 7.13
N PRO A 105 -2.53 2.88 6.65
CA PRO A 105 -3.19 2.07 5.62
C PRO A 105 -4.54 1.48 6.05
N SER A 106 -4.88 1.53 7.35
CA SER A 106 -6.18 1.09 7.87
C SER A 106 -7.22 2.22 7.98
N LYS A 107 -6.83 3.47 7.72
CA LYS A 107 -7.69 4.67 7.89
C LYS A 107 -7.71 5.58 6.67
N HIS A 108 -6.58 5.74 5.99
CA HIS A 108 -6.37 6.73 4.94
C HIS A 108 -6.59 6.12 3.54
N SER A 109 -7.05 6.94 2.60
CA SER A 109 -7.26 6.54 1.22
C SER A 109 -5.95 6.57 0.44
N SER A 110 -5.74 5.63 -0.48
CA SER A 110 -4.57 5.66 -1.37
C SER A 110 -4.40 7.00 -2.12
N ASN A 111 -5.47 7.76 -2.29
CA ASN A 111 -5.46 9.06 -2.95
C ASN A 111 -4.81 10.19 -2.11
N ASP A 112 -4.63 9.97 -0.81
CA ASP A 112 -4.02 10.92 0.12
C ASP A 112 -2.49 10.97 -0.06
N ILE A 113 -1.90 9.97 -0.74
CA ILE A 113 -0.48 9.91 -1.12
C ILE A 113 -0.34 10.50 -2.53
N PRO A 114 0.55 11.45 -2.82
CA PRO A 114 0.68 12.06 -4.14
C PRO A 114 1.17 11.08 -5.22
N ASP A 115 0.74 11.28 -6.48
CA ASP A 115 1.13 10.45 -7.64
C ASP A 115 2.43 10.98 -8.29
N ASN A 116 3.45 11.23 -7.48
CA ASN A 116 4.74 11.79 -7.91
C ASN A 116 5.94 11.06 -7.25
N PRO A 117 7.18 11.28 -7.70
CA PRO A 117 8.36 10.66 -7.08
C PRO A 117 8.57 11.09 -5.62
N GLY A 118 9.23 10.22 -4.83
CA GLY A 118 9.55 10.54 -3.45
C GLY A 118 10.25 9.45 -2.65
N ASN A 119 10.29 9.65 -1.34
CA ASN A 119 10.84 8.73 -0.33
C ASN A 119 9.76 8.32 0.66
N TYR A 120 9.94 7.16 1.28
CA TYR A 120 9.07 6.69 2.37
C TYR A 120 9.82 5.91 3.44
N ILE A 121 9.34 6.05 4.68
CA ILE A 121 9.78 5.30 5.86
C ILE A 121 8.59 4.44 6.29
N VAL A 122 8.85 3.18 6.64
CA VAL A 122 7.83 2.24 7.14
C VAL A 122 8.13 1.92 8.59
N CYS A 123 7.15 2.16 9.45
CA CYS A 123 7.24 1.89 10.88
C CYS A 123 6.21 0.83 11.29
N LEU A 124 6.51 0.13 12.38
CA LEU A 124 5.52 -0.65 13.12
C LEU A 124 4.58 0.31 13.88
N LYS A 125 3.28 -0.04 13.92
CA LYS A 125 2.32 0.53 14.86
C LYS A 125 2.74 0.19 16.29
N GLU A 126 2.31 1.01 17.25
CA GLU A 126 2.69 0.86 18.65
C GLU A 126 2.35 -0.55 19.20
N GLY A 127 3.26 -1.08 20.02
CA GLY A 127 3.20 -2.46 20.55
C GLY A 127 3.39 -3.59 19.52
N LYS A 128 3.49 -3.30 18.22
CA LYS A 128 3.70 -4.34 17.18
C LYS A 128 5.18 -4.71 17.04
N LYS A 129 5.43 -5.93 16.57
CA LYS A 129 6.78 -6.52 16.37
C LYS A 129 6.85 -7.22 15.01
N LEU A 130 8.06 -7.42 14.49
CA LEU A 130 8.29 -8.29 13.34
C LEU A 130 8.10 -9.77 13.77
N PRO A 131 7.83 -10.70 12.84
CA PRO A 131 7.83 -12.13 13.15
C PRO A 131 9.22 -12.56 13.65
N ASN A 132 9.26 -13.33 14.75
CA ASN A 132 10.49 -13.79 15.36
C ASN A 132 11.13 -14.91 14.50
N ILE A 133 12.42 -14.77 14.19
CA ILE A 133 13.23 -15.73 13.42
C ILE A 133 14.40 -16.32 14.21
N GLY A 134 14.40 -16.17 15.53
CA GLY A 134 15.45 -16.65 16.43
C GLY A 134 16.74 -15.82 16.40
N VAL A 135 16.66 -14.56 15.94
CA VAL A 135 17.77 -13.59 15.92
C VAL A 135 17.20 -12.24 16.31
N ASP A 136 17.86 -11.57 17.27
CA ASP A 136 17.44 -10.26 17.76
C ASP A 136 17.70 -9.15 16.73
N TYR A 137 16.99 -8.04 16.88
CA TYR A 137 17.10 -6.87 16.02
C TYR A 137 16.82 -5.58 16.79
N THR A 138 17.53 -4.52 16.43
CA THR A 138 17.35 -3.17 16.98
C THR A 138 16.69 -2.27 15.94
N MET A 139 15.83 -1.36 16.38
CA MET A 139 15.17 -0.36 15.53
C MET A 139 15.39 1.02 16.11
N LYS A 140 15.67 2.02 15.26
CA LYS A 140 15.49 3.42 15.63
C LYS A 140 14.02 3.82 15.44
N THR A 141 13.61 4.89 16.10
CA THR A 141 12.24 5.42 16.04
C THR A 141 12.16 6.64 15.14
N TYR A 142 11.08 6.76 14.37
CA TYR A 142 10.68 7.99 13.68
C TYR A 142 9.29 8.40 14.17
N GLN A 143 9.16 9.63 14.69
CA GLN A 143 7.94 10.13 15.35
C GLN A 143 7.39 9.13 16.41
N GLY A 144 8.28 8.59 17.24
CA GLY A 144 7.95 7.60 18.29
C GLY A 144 7.70 6.16 17.81
N LEU A 145 7.60 5.92 16.49
CA LEU A 145 7.30 4.59 15.94
C LEU A 145 8.56 3.88 15.43
N ASN A 146 8.68 2.58 15.71
CA ASN A 146 9.82 1.75 15.36
C ASN A 146 9.98 1.58 13.83
N VAL A 147 11.08 2.06 13.27
CA VAL A 147 11.37 1.99 11.83
C VAL A 147 11.85 0.60 11.45
N ILE A 148 11.18 -0.03 10.48
CA ILE A 148 11.56 -1.35 9.95
C ILE A 148 12.19 -1.29 8.55
N TYR A 149 11.81 -0.30 7.73
CA TYR A 149 12.22 -0.20 6.33
C TYR A 149 12.18 1.26 5.84
N THR A 150 13.00 1.61 4.86
CA THR A 150 12.92 2.87 4.09
C THR A 150 13.17 2.61 2.61
N GLY A 151 12.66 3.46 1.71
CA GLY A 151 12.92 3.33 0.29
C GLY A 151 12.49 4.51 -0.59
N ILE A 152 12.81 4.41 -1.88
CA ILE A 152 12.40 5.35 -2.93
C ILE A 152 11.13 4.94 -3.68
N ALA A 153 10.42 5.93 -4.22
CA ALA A 153 9.44 5.81 -5.30
C ALA A 153 9.89 6.67 -6.48
N GLY A 154 10.55 6.09 -7.48
CA GLY A 154 11.14 6.85 -8.60
C GLY A 154 10.14 7.36 -9.67
N LYS A 155 8.84 7.06 -9.53
CA LYS A 155 7.79 7.55 -10.45
C LYS A 155 6.56 8.04 -9.72
N SER A 156 6.12 7.31 -8.70
CA SER A 156 4.88 7.59 -7.96
C SER A 156 4.88 6.89 -6.60
N LEU A 157 4.83 7.67 -5.53
CA LEU A 157 4.59 7.21 -4.16
C LEU A 157 3.25 6.44 -4.09
N ARG A 158 2.17 6.99 -4.68
CA ARG A 158 0.84 6.35 -4.73
C ARG A 158 0.85 4.95 -5.35
N LYS A 159 1.51 4.78 -6.50
CA LYS A 159 1.51 3.54 -7.28
C LYS A 159 2.52 2.53 -6.75
N ARG A 160 3.68 2.97 -6.23
CA ARG A 160 4.70 2.06 -5.69
C ARG A 160 4.40 1.70 -4.23
N ASP A 161 4.23 2.69 -3.38
CA ASP A 161 4.37 2.45 -1.94
C ASP A 161 3.07 1.90 -1.36
N TYR A 162 1.93 2.53 -1.69
CA TYR A 162 0.64 1.96 -1.27
C TYR A 162 0.25 0.74 -2.09
N ARG A 163 0.09 0.90 -3.42
CA ARG A 163 -0.53 -0.13 -4.26
C ARG A 163 0.32 -1.40 -4.45
N GLN A 164 1.65 -1.36 -4.27
CA GLN A 164 2.49 -2.57 -4.35
C GLN A 164 2.90 -3.14 -2.99
N HIS A 165 2.86 -2.37 -1.89
CA HIS A 165 3.21 -2.90 -0.56
C HIS A 165 1.98 -3.28 0.27
N PHE A 166 0.95 -2.43 0.33
CA PHE A 166 -0.17 -2.59 1.26
C PHE A 166 -1.41 -3.26 0.64
N THR A 167 -1.68 -3.06 -0.65
CA THR A 167 -2.84 -3.66 -1.35
C THR A 167 -2.46 -4.53 -2.56
N GLY A 168 -1.18 -4.76 -2.81
CA GLY A 168 -0.70 -5.51 -3.96
C GLY A 168 -0.33 -6.94 -3.60
N ASN A 169 -1.04 -7.94 -4.15
CA ASN A 169 -0.74 -9.36 -3.94
C ASN A 169 0.48 -9.83 -4.79
N ASN A 170 1.63 -9.16 -4.66
CA ASN A 170 2.83 -9.47 -5.43
C ASN A 170 4.14 -9.10 -4.70
N ALA A 171 4.59 -9.96 -3.79
CA ALA A 171 5.95 -9.91 -3.24
C ALA A 171 7.05 -10.05 -4.32
N GLY A 172 6.73 -10.56 -5.51
CA GLY A 172 7.63 -10.64 -6.67
C GLY A 172 8.00 -9.28 -7.29
N SER A 173 7.43 -8.17 -6.81
CA SER A 173 7.84 -6.79 -7.13
C SER A 173 8.08 -5.91 -5.90
N SER A 174 7.96 -6.43 -4.68
CA SER A 174 8.14 -5.67 -3.43
C SER A 174 9.20 -6.30 -2.52
N THR A 175 10.30 -5.59 -2.30
CA THR A 175 11.34 -5.99 -1.35
C THR A 175 10.76 -6.13 0.06
N LEU A 176 9.97 -5.15 0.52
CA LEU A 176 9.34 -5.13 1.84
C LEU A 176 8.43 -6.34 2.07
N ARG A 177 7.45 -6.59 1.18
CA ARG A 177 6.55 -7.75 1.26
C ARG A 177 7.35 -9.05 1.27
N LYS A 178 8.33 -9.18 0.38
CA LYS A 178 9.17 -10.38 0.30
C LYS A 178 10.03 -10.59 1.55
N SER A 179 10.44 -9.54 2.25
CA SER A 179 11.11 -9.67 3.55
C SER A 179 10.12 -10.17 4.61
N ILE A 180 9.00 -9.47 4.81
CA ILE A 180 8.02 -9.80 5.85
C ILE A 180 7.45 -11.21 5.66
N GLY A 181 7.03 -11.59 4.45
CA GLY A 181 6.54 -12.95 4.19
C GLY A 181 7.62 -14.04 4.34
N SER A 182 8.90 -13.71 4.19
CA SER A 182 10.00 -14.64 4.50
C SER A 182 10.26 -14.77 6.00
N LEU A 183 10.02 -13.71 6.80
CA LEU A 183 10.02 -13.80 8.27
C LEU A 183 8.86 -14.69 8.78
N PHE A 184 7.71 -14.67 8.11
CA PHE A 184 6.60 -15.60 8.36
C PHE A 184 6.84 -17.04 7.89
N GLY A 185 7.94 -17.31 7.16
CA GLY A 185 8.21 -18.62 6.58
C GLY A 185 7.26 -19.02 5.45
N PHE A 186 6.57 -18.07 4.79
CA PHE A 186 5.63 -18.39 3.73
C PHE A 186 6.33 -19.04 2.51
N PRO A 187 5.74 -20.11 1.94
CA PRO A 187 6.32 -20.85 0.83
C PRO A 187 6.35 -19.99 -0.45
N LYS A 188 7.45 -20.04 -1.19
CA LYS A 188 7.63 -19.21 -2.38
C LYS A 188 7.31 -20.01 -3.63
N ILE A 189 6.65 -19.35 -4.57
CA ILE A 189 6.33 -19.89 -5.90
C ILE A 189 6.92 -19.00 -6.98
N PRO A 190 7.25 -19.54 -8.17
CA PRO A 190 7.61 -18.72 -9.34
C PRO A 190 6.56 -17.62 -9.57
N ARG A 191 7.03 -16.40 -9.85
CA ARG A 191 6.14 -15.24 -10.05
C ARG A 191 5.34 -15.36 -11.35
N ASP A 192 5.98 -15.93 -12.37
CA ASP A 192 5.48 -16.14 -13.71
C ASP A 192 5.96 -17.51 -14.23
N LYS A 193 5.50 -17.92 -15.43
CA LYS A 193 5.74 -19.25 -16.01
C LYS A 193 7.08 -19.36 -16.77
N ASP A 194 7.83 -18.27 -16.89
CA ASP A 194 9.12 -18.27 -17.58
C ASP A 194 10.19 -18.92 -16.68
N PRO A 195 10.76 -20.09 -17.07
CA PRO A 195 11.73 -20.80 -16.24
C PRO A 195 13.03 -20.01 -16.03
N ASN A 196 13.35 -19.03 -16.89
CA ASN A 196 14.52 -18.18 -16.74
C ASN A 196 14.34 -17.10 -15.67
N ASN A 197 13.11 -16.85 -15.23
CA ASN A 197 12.79 -15.76 -14.34
C ASN A 197 12.81 -16.20 -12.87
N VAL A 198 13.95 -15.98 -12.22
CA VAL A 198 14.22 -16.39 -10.83
C VAL A 198 13.35 -15.62 -9.79
N LYS A 199 12.48 -14.70 -10.20
CA LYS A 199 11.62 -13.94 -9.30
C LYS A 199 10.50 -14.82 -8.73
N THR A 200 10.45 -14.93 -7.41
CA THR A 200 9.38 -15.62 -6.67
C THR A 200 8.49 -14.67 -5.89
N LYS A 201 7.23 -15.08 -5.68
CA LYS A 201 6.17 -14.46 -4.85
C LYS A 201 5.62 -15.50 -3.85
N PHE A 202 4.64 -15.16 -3.02
CA PHE A 202 3.96 -16.13 -2.16
C PHE A 202 2.70 -16.71 -2.82
N LYS A 203 2.10 -17.75 -2.22
CA LYS A 203 0.78 -18.27 -2.62
C LYS A 203 -0.29 -17.21 -2.36
N GLU A 204 -1.41 -17.28 -3.08
CA GLU A 204 -2.48 -16.26 -3.02
C GLU A 204 -3.03 -16.03 -1.60
N LEU A 205 -3.30 -17.10 -0.85
CA LEU A 205 -3.73 -17.00 0.55
C LEU A 205 -2.68 -16.35 1.46
N ASP A 206 -1.39 -16.58 1.19
CA ASP A 206 -0.29 -16.00 1.98
C ASP A 206 -0.01 -14.54 1.60
N GLU A 207 -0.24 -14.14 0.34
CA GLU A 207 -0.26 -12.73 -0.07
C GLU A 207 -1.44 -11.97 0.56
N ILE A 208 -2.62 -12.60 0.71
CA ILE A 208 -3.78 -12.02 1.41
C ILE A 208 -3.44 -11.79 2.89
N ARG A 209 -3.00 -12.84 3.61
CA ARG A 209 -2.55 -12.76 5.01
C ARG A 209 -1.47 -11.69 5.22
N LEU A 210 -0.52 -11.59 4.27
CA LEU A 210 0.53 -10.58 4.29
C LEU A 210 -0.03 -9.17 4.14
N SER A 211 -0.99 -8.95 3.23
CA SER A 211 -1.68 -7.66 3.07
C SER A 211 -2.45 -7.25 4.33
N GLU A 212 -3.24 -8.17 4.91
CA GLU A 212 -3.98 -7.95 6.15
C GLU A 212 -3.06 -7.59 7.32
N TRP A 213 -1.96 -8.35 7.48
CA TRP A 213 -0.97 -8.08 8.51
C TRP A 213 -0.30 -6.72 8.31
N MET A 214 0.10 -6.38 7.08
CA MET A 214 0.74 -5.10 6.79
C MET A 214 -0.18 -3.90 7.05
N GLN A 215 -1.46 -3.97 6.66
CA GLN A 215 -2.43 -2.92 6.96
C GLN A 215 -2.68 -2.77 8.48
N SER A 216 -2.75 -3.90 9.19
CA SER A 216 -3.04 -3.95 10.63
C SER A 216 -1.86 -3.54 11.53
N ASN A 217 -0.61 -3.66 11.05
CA ASN A 217 0.59 -3.52 11.89
C ASN A 217 1.56 -2.42 11.47
N LEU A 218 1.39 -1.78 10.30
CA LEU A 218 2.37 -0.80 9.80
C LEU A 218 1.77 0.60 9.60
N ILE A 219 2.65 1.61 9.70
CA ILE A 219 2.43 3.00 9.30
C ILE A 219 3.44 3.33 8.19
N LEU A 220 3.02 4.12 7.22
CA LEU A 220 3.88 4.70 6.19
C LEU A 220 4.05 6.19 6.48
N PHE A 221 5.28 6.68 6.42
CA PHE A 221 5.59 8.10 6.37
C PHE A 221 6.13 8.39 4.96
N TYR A 222 5.56 9.34 4.23
CA TYR A 222 5.96 9.63 2.84
C TYR A 222 6.36 11.09 2.64
N LYS A 223 7.28 11.35 1.70
CA LYS A 223 7.73 12.69 1.29
C LYS A 223 7.92 12.74 -0.22
N SER A 224 7.24 13.67 -0.90
CA SER A 224 7.53 13.98 -2.31
C SER A 224 8.95 14.49 -2.46
N ASN A 225 9.70 13.91 -3.38
CA ASN A 225 11.09 14.25 -3.68
C ASN A 225 11.42 13.86 -5.12
N LEU A 226 11.85 14.84 -5.92
CA LEU A 226 12.23 14.61 -7.32
C LEU A 226 13.56 13.86 -7.45
N ASN A 227 14.43 13.93 -6.44
CA ASN A 227 15.74 13.26 -6.39
C ASN A 227 15.80 12.28 -5.19
N PRO A 228 15.03 11.17 -5.21
CA PRO A 228 14.83 10.36 -4.02
C PRO A 228 16.03 9.48 -3.64
N GLU A 229 16.99 9.26 -4.54
CA GLU A 229 18.10 8.31 -4.32
C GLU A 229 19.09 8.76 -3.25
N THR A 230 19.46 10.04 -3.21
CA THR A 230 20.37 10.59 -2.18
C THR A 230 19.76 10.45 -0.79
N LEU A 231 18.50 10.88 -0.63
CA LEU A 231 17.77 10.82 0.62
C LEU A 231 17.49 9.36 1.08
N GLU A 232 17.45 8.38 0.17
CA GLU A 232 17.35 6.96 0.58
C GLU A 232 18.61 6.50 1.30
N ASN A 233 19.80 6.90 0.84
CA ASN A 233 21.05 6.55 1.50
C ASN A 233 21.13 7.20 2.89
N GLU A 234 20.84 8.50 2.97
CA GLU A 234 20.76 9.25 4.23
C GLU A 234 19.80 8.58 5.24
N LEU A 235 18.59 8.22 4.82
CA LEU A 235 17.61 7.53 5.68
C LEU A 235 18.07 6.12 6.10
N ILE A 236 18.81 5.40 5.26
CA ILE A 236 19.34 4.07 5.61
C ILE A 236 20.43 4.20 6.68
N ASP A 237 21.34 5.15 6.51
CA ASP A 237 22.46 5.38 7.44
C ASP A 237 21.97 5.99 8.76
N GLU A 238 21.03 6.94 8.71
CA GLU A 238 20.43 7.57 9.89
C GLU A 238 19.54 6.58 10.66
N LEU A 239 18.60 5.89 10.01
CA LEU A 239 17.57 5.08 10.71
C LEU A 239 17.97 3.62 10.91
N ASN A 240 18.99 3.10 10.19
CA ASN A 240 19.44 1.71 10.21
C ASN A 240 18.31 0.64 10.21
N PRO A 241 17.34 0.72 9.28
CA PRO A 241 16.21 -0.21 9.24
C PRO A 241 16.65 -1.69 9.09
N PRO A 242 16.14 -2.63 9.92
CA PRO A 242 16.52 -4.04 9.88
C PRO A 242 16.10 -4.76 8.60
N LEU A 243 15.09 -4.29 7.85
CA LEU A 243 14.63 -4.95 6.62
C LEU A 243 15.34 -4.44 5.34
N ASN A 244 16.14 -3.38 5.41
CA ASN A 244 16.93 -2.88 4.28
C ASN A 244 18.20 -3.73 4.11
N LEU A 245 18.13 -4.76 3.26
CA LEU A 245 19.26 -5.66 3.00
C LEU A 245 20.32 -5.05 2.08
N SER A 246 19.89 -4.30 1.07
CA SER A 246 20.78 -3.54 0.18
C SER A 246 21.16 -2.21 0.82
N LYS A 247 22.37 -1.71 0.49
CA LYS A 247 22.96 -0.43 0.94
C LYS A 247 23.27 -0.33 2.43
N ASN A 248 22.49 -0.93 3.33
CA ASN A 248 22.72 -0.88 4.77
C ASN A 248 23.97 -1.69 5.19
N ARG A 249 25.06 -0.97 5.48
CA ARG A 249 26.35 -1.53 5.93
C ARG A 249 26.55 -1.53 7.45
N ASN A 250 25.60 -0.99 8.22
CA ASN A 250 25.73 -0.83 9.68
C ASN A 250 25.76 -2.20 10.39
N ILE A 251 26.69 -2.40 11.32
CA ILE A 251 26.93 -3.70 11.98
C ILE A 251 25.78 -4.19 12.89
N ILE A 252 24.98 -3.29 13.48
CA ILE A 252 24.05 -3.62 14.59
C ILE A 252 23.04 -4.71 14.20
N ASN A 253 22.48 -4.62 13.00
CA ASN A 253 21.49 -5.57 12.48
C ASN A 253 22.11 -6.56 11.47
N LYS A 254 23.44 -6.71 11.41
CA LYS A 254 24.13 -7.50 10.37
C LYS A 254 23.71 -8.98 10.39
N GLU A 255 23.62 -9.59 11.57
CA GLU A 255 23.23 -11.00 11.71
C GLU A 255 21.77 -11.22 11.29
N PHE A 256 20.85 -10.40 11.80
CA PHE A 256 19.43 -10.41 11.40
C PHE A 256 19.26 -10.26 9.89
N ARG A 257 20.00 -9.33 9.26
CA ARG A 257 19.98 -9.13 7.80
C ARG A 257 20.55 -10.33 7.04
N SER A 258 21.58 -11.01 7.57
CA SER A 258 22.10 -12.27 7.01
C SER A 258 21.02 -13.35 7.03
N LYS A 259 20.42 -13.61 8.20
CA LYS A 259 19.35 -14.60 8.37
C LYS A 259 18.15 -14.33 7.47
N LEU A 260 17.74 -13.07 7.35
CA LEU A 260 16.66 -12.64 6.47
C LEU A 260 17.02 -12.82 4.98
N SER A 261 18.29 -12.60 4.60
CA SER A 261 18.77 -12.88 3.24
C SER A 261 18.65 -14.36 2.88
N ASP A 262 19.02 -15.26 3.81
CA ASP A 262 18.87 -16.71 3.64
C ASP A 262 17.40 -17.11 3.50
N LEU A 263 16.54 -16.62 4.40
CA LEU A 263 15.10 -16.89 4.38
C LEU A 263 14.43 -16.42 3.08
N ARG A 264 14.90 -15.32 2.48
CA ARG A 264 14.42 -14.82 1.18
C ARG A 264 14.90 -15.64 -0.01
N SER A 265 16.07 -16.27 0.12
CA SER A 265 16.75 -17.01 -0.95
C SER A 265 16.32 -18.47 -1.02
N LYS A 266 15.94 -19.08 0.12
CA LYS A 266 15.24 -20.38 0.17
C LYS A 266 13.96 -20.31 -0.66
N LYS A 267 13.79 -21.24 -1.62
CA LYS A 267 12.56 -21.40 -2.40
C LYS A 267 11.51 -22.12 -1.56
#